data_AF-A0A8S8Z2I8-F1
#
_entry.id   AF-A0A8S8Z2I8-F1
#
_cell.length_a   1.000
_cell.length_b   1.000
_cell.length_c   1.000
_cell.angle_alpha   90.00
_cell.angle_beta   90.00
_cell.angle_gamma   90.00
#
_symmetry.space_group_name_H-M   'P 1'
#
loop_
_entity.id
_entity.type
_entity.pdbx_description
1 polymer ?
#
loop_
_entity_poly.entity_id
_entity_poly.type
_entity_poly.pdbx_seq_one_letter_code
_entity_poly.pdbx_strand_id
1 'polypeptide(L)'
;MVLRFDDTDTRVKPALPDAYGWIEDEYEWLAGRPADVVVRASERMPVYLEYAEQMIVGGFGYVCRCSADDFRGFRESKQDCPCRGKTAAESLSDWESMNAGKMSEGEAVVRVMTDMTLPNPALRDWPALRIQHAPHPLVGSRYKVWPLLDFQSAIEDHEQGVTHIVRGKDLMDSTRKQTLLYEHFGWEYPETLYWGRVKIHEYGGFSTSQMRASMESGEYDGWDDPRLPTLKALRRRGFCSQALRDFWIDLGLTQKDISISMQTIEAFNSSLIDSSSERRSFVASPVTLRLGEEVGAKVLAPKHPDGAIPGSREWVLSDSIAIQTSDLSPGKVRLKEFADVEISGDEVTVESLERSDQRAIIHWVPTSMAREAVVLRSDGDDLVTHEGLLEDFELEVGEVYQLERVGFARLESLSEGGPATLIWLHG
;
A
#
# COMPACT_ATOMS: atom_id res chain seq x y z
N MET A 1 6.42 15.84 -11.36
CA MET A 1 6.02 14.44 -11.17
C MET A 1 4.62 14.27 -11.72
N VAL A 2 4.45 13.36 -12.67
CA VAL A 2 3.16 13.09 -13.31
C VAL A 2 2.51 11.90 -12.60
N LEU A 3 1.28 12.06 -12.14
CA LEU A 3 0.44 10.94 -11.69
C LEU A 3 -0.44 10.51 -12.87
N ARG A 4 -0.16 9.35 -13.45
CA ARG A 4 -0.85 8.83 -14.61
C ARG A 4 -1.70 7.60 -14.26
N PHE A 5 -2.98 7.65 -14.58
CA PHE A 5 -3.88 6.52 -14.53
C PHE A 5 -3.86 5.78 -15.86
N ASP A 6 -3.26 4.59 -15.89
CA ASP A 6 -3.23 3.69 -17.05
C ASP A 6 -4.50 2.83 -17.08
N ASP A 7 -5.64 3.47 -17.37
CA ASP A 7 -7.00 2.91 -17.29
C ASP A 7 -7.55 2.39 -18.64
N THR A 8 -6.69 1.87 -19.53
CA THR A 8 -7.07 1.49 -20.91
C THR A 8 -7.55 0.04 -21.09
N ASP A 9 -7.96 -0.63 -20.01
CA ASP A 9 -8.57 -1.95 -20.08
C ASP A 9 -9.99 -1.94 -19.54
N THR A 10 -10.97 -2.16 -20.41
CA THR A 10 -12.39 -2.17 -20.02
C THR A 10 -12.92 -3.56 -19.69
N ARG A 11 -12.09 -4.61 -19.85
CA ARG A 11 -12.56 -6.01 -19.76
C ARG A 11 -11.82 -6.86 -18.73
N VAL A 12 -10.49 -6.95 -18.79
CA VAL A 12 -9.75 -7.89 -17.91
C VAL A 12 -9.48 -7.24 -16.55
N LYS A 13 -9.05 -5.98 -16.55
CA LYS A 13 -8.85 -5.18 -15.34
C LYS A 13 -9.55 -3.81 -15.49
N PRO A 14 -10.90 -3.79 -15.45
CA PRO A 14 -11.64 -2.53 -15.51
C PRO A 14 -11.24 -1.60 -14.37
N ALA A 15 -11.05 -0.33 -14.69
CA ALA A 15 -10.77 0.70 -13.71
C ALA A 15 -11.89 0.77 -12.67
N LEU A 16 -11.50 0.99 -11.41
CA LEU A 16 -12.43 1.19 -10.29
C LEU A 16 -12.66 2.70 -10.13
N PRO A 17 -13.91 3.21 -10.23
CA PRO A 17 -14.20 4.64 -10.09
C PRO A 17 -13.68 5.27 -8.79
N ASP A 18 -13.78 4.55 -7.68
CA ASP A 18 -13.33 5.07 -6.39
C ASP A 18 -11.80 5.10 -6.28
N ALA A 19 -11.09 4.25 -7.03
CA ALA A 19 -9.64 4.17 -6.98
C ALA A 19 -8.94 5.43 -7.52
N TYR A 20 -9.60 6.23 -8.37
CA TYR A 20 -9.04 7.51 -8.81
C TYR A 20 -8.81 8.44 -7.62
N GLY A 21 -9.86 8.62 -6.79
CA GLY A 21 -9.76 9.45 -5.59
C GLY A 21 -8.81 8.85 -4.55
N TRP A 22 -8.82 7.53 -4.37
CA TRP A 22 -7.92 6.87 -3.41
C TRP A 22 -6.45 7.02 -3.79
N ILE A 23 -6.09 6.81 -5.06
CA ILE A 23 -4.69 6.91 -5.52
C ILE A 23 -4.20 8.37 -5.43
N GLU A 24 -5.05 9.35 -5.72
CA GLU A 24 -4.70 10.77 -5.55
C GLU A 24 -4.43 11.11 -4.06
N ASP A 25 -5.31 10.70 -3.13
CA ASP A 25 -5.12 10.91 -1.68
C ASP A 25 -3.90 10.14 -1.13
N GLU A 26 -3.73 8.88 -1.53
CA GLU A 26 -2.59 8.05 -1.10
C GLU A 26 -1.27 8.59 -1.63
N TYR A 27 -1.25 9.08 -2.87
CA TYR A 27 -0.09 9.77 -3.44
C TYR A 27 0.24 11.01 -2.63
N GLU A 28 -0.72 11.88 -2.35
CA GLU A 28 -0.48 13.12 -1.60
C GLU A 28 0.00 12.84 -0.18
N TRP A 29 -0.61 11.88 0.51
CA TRP A 29 -0.17 11.43 1.83
C TRP A 29 1.27 10.89 1.80
N LEU A 30 1.59 10.06 0.80
CA LEU A 30 2.91 9.44 0.67
C LEU A 30 3.98 10.42 0.18
N ALA A 31 3.65 11.41 -0.64
CA ALA A 31 4.59 12.39 -1.18
C ALA A 31 4.70 13.65 -0.31
N GLY A 32 3.72 13.90 0.57
CA GLY A 32 3.59 15.13 1.35
C GLY A 32 3.16 16.35 0.52
N ARG A 33 2.75 16.15 -0.74
CA ARG A 33 2.30 17.18 -1.68
C ARG A 33 1.48 16.56 -2.82
N PRO A 34 0.56 17.30 -3.45
CA PRO A 34 -0.16 16.82 -4.62
C PRO A 34 0.79 16.64 -5.82
N ALA A 35 0.33 15.84 -6.80
CA ALA A 35 1.05 15.65 -8.05
C ALA A 35 1.09 16.96 -8.85
N ASP A 36 2.17 17.17 -9.62
CA ASP A 36 2.32 18.38 -10.43
C ASP A 36 1.35 18.36 -11.63
N VAL A 37 1.08 17.16 -12.16
CA VAL A 37 0.13 16.90 -13.25
C VAL A 37 -0.59 15.58 -12.98
N VAL A 38 -1.90 15.55 -13.18
CA VAL A 38 -2.71 14.33 -13.17
C VAL A 38 -3.19 14.05 -14.58
N VAL A 39 -2.93 12.83 -15.08
CA VAL A 39 -3.31 12.39 -16.42
C VAL A 39 -4.13 11.11 -16.32
N ARG A 40 -5.24 11.03 -17.06
CA ARG A 40 -6.04 9.82 -17.20
C ARG A 40 -5.99 9.37 -18.64
N ALA A 41 -5.49 8.16 -18.89
CA ALA A 41 -5.27 7.69 -20.25
C ALA A 41 -6.58 7.63 -21.04
N SER A 42 -7.69 7.22 -20.42
CA SER A 42 -9.01 7.15 -21.04
C SER A 42 -9.52 8.51 -21.56
N GLU A 43 -9.16 9.62 -20.92
CA GLU A 43 -9.48 10.99 -21.37
C GLU A 43 -8.63 11.42 -22.58
N ARG A 44 -7.48 10.79 -22.77
CA ARG A 44 -6.51 11.04 -23.85
C ARG A 44 -6.61 10.07 -25.03
N MET A 45 -7.64 9.23 -25.06
CA MET A 45 -7.93 8.33 -26.18
C MET A 45 -7.82 8.96 -27.58
N PRO A 46 -8.29 10.19 -27.85
CA PRO A 46 -8.11 10.82 -29.17
C PRO A 46 -6.64 10.87 -29.62
N VAL A 47 -5.71 11.16 -28.70
CA VAL A 47 -4.27 11.22 -28.98
C VAL A 47 -3.74 9.85 -29.41
N TYR A 48 -4.13 8.79 -28.70
CA TYR A 48 -3.67 7.43 -29.04
C TYR A 48 -4.21 6.94 -30.38
N LEU A 49 -5.46 7.28 -30.71
CA LEU A 49 -6.06 6.91 -31.99
C LEU A 49 -5.39 7.67 -33.15
N GLU A 50 -5.04 8.94 -32.95
CA GLU A 50 -4.30 9.73 -33.93
C GLU A 50 -2.91 9.16 -34.20
N TYR A 51 -2.14 8.82 -33.15
CA TYR A 51 -0.84 8.17 -33.34
C TYR A 51 -0.93 6.79 -33.98
N ALA A 52 -1.99 6.03 -33.69
CA ALA A 52 -2.22 4.75 -34.36
C ALA A 52 -2.47 4.94 -35.87
N GLU A 53 -3.23 5.97 -36.25
CA GLU A 53 -3.46 6.33 -37.64
C GLU A 53 -2.17 6.80 -38.33
N GLN A 54 -1.40 7.69 -37.69
CA GLN A 54 -0.09 8.13 -38.20
C GLN A 54 0.87 6.95 -38.40
N MET A 55 0.90 6.00 -37.48
CA MET A 55 1.71 4.79 -37.57
C MET A 55 1.31 3.92 -38.79
N ILE A 56 0.01 3.77 -39.05
CA ILE A 56 -0.50 3.02 -40.21
C ILE A 56 -0.17 3.77 -41.51
N VAL A 57 -0.40 5.08 -41.56
CA VAL A 57 -0.08 5.93 -42.73
C VAL A 57 1.42 5.91 -43.03
N GLY A 58 2.25 5.97 -41.98
CA GLY A 58 3.71 5.93 -42.08
C GLY A 58 4.28 4.58 -42.51
N GLY A 59 3.45 3.52 -42.60
CA GLY A 59 3.87 2.21 -43.08
C GLY A 59 4.63 1.37 -42.05
N PHE A 60 4.70 1.82 -40.80
CA PHE A 60 5.31 1.09 -39.68
C PHE A 60 4.26 0.56 -38.68
N GLY A 61 3.00 0.48 -39.11
CA GLY A 61 1.93 -0.27 -38.44
C GLY A 61 0.89 -0.77 -39.42
N TYR A 62 0.14 -1.80 -39.03
CA TYR A 62 -0.89 -2.40 -39.87
C TYR A 62 -1.99 -3.07 -39.04
N VAL A 63 -3.15 -3.29 -39.66
CA VAL A 63 -4.26 -4.04 -39.05
C VAL A 63 -4.16 -5.53 -39.38
N CYS A 64 -3.99 -6.32 -38.33
CA CYS A 64 -3.87 -7.78 -38.41
C CYS A 64 -5.19 -8.44 -38.02
N ARG A 65 -5.74 -9.24 -38.95
CA ARG A 65 -6.97 -10.05 -38.75
C ARG A 65 -6.68 -11.53 -38.52
N CYS A 66 -5.41 -11.91 -38.38
CA CYS A 66 -5.05 -13.28 -38.01
C CYS A 66 -5.52 -13.58 -36.59
N SER A 67 -5.93 -14.82 -36.35
CA SER A 67 -6.16 -15.28 -34.97
C SER A 67 -4.87 -15.17 -34.14
N ALA A 68 -5.01 -15.10 -32.82
CA ALA A 68 -3.85 -15.02 -31.93
C ALA A 68 -2.91 -16.23 -32.08
N ASP A 69 -3.47 -17.42 -32.31
CA ASP A 69 -2.72 -18.67 -32.49
C ASP A 69 -1.99 -18.70 -33.84
N ASP A 70 -2.65 -18.29 -34.93
CA ASP A 70 -2.01 -18.22 -36.25
C ASP A 70 -0.86 -17.22 -36.24
N PHE A 71 -1.09 -16.04 -35.66
CA PHE A 71 -0.05 -15.02 -35.55
C PHE A 71 1.12 -15.50 -34.70
N ARG A 72 0.87 -16.25 -33.62
CA ARG A 72 1.94 -16.88 -32.83
C ARG A 72 2.80 -17.80 -33.70
N GLY A 73 2.19 -18.59 -34.58
CA GLY A 73 2.90 -19.43 -35.55
C GLY A 73 3.85 -18.64 -36.46
N PHE A 74 3.35 -17.57 -37.09
CA PHE A 74 4.16 -16.67 -37.93
C PHE A 74 5.30 -16.01 -37.14
N ARG A 75 4.99 -15.57 -35.91
CA ARG A 75 5.96 -14.93 -35.02
C ARG A 75 7.09 -15.89 -34.62
N GLU A 76 6.78 -17.14 -34.30
CA GLU A 76 7.76 -18.16 -33.93
C GLU A 76 8.62 -18.59 -35.12
N SER A 77 8.01 -18.74 -36.30
CA SER A 77 8.70 -19.10 -37.54
C SER A 77 9.47 -17.94 -38.20
N LYS A 78 9.39 -16.72 -37.64
CA LYS A 78 10.01 -15.49 -38.18
C LYS A 78 9.50 -15.15 -39.58
N GLN A 79 8.22 -15.41 -39.85
CA GLN A 79 7.58 -15.16 -41.14
C GLN A 79 6.54 -14.05 -41.01
N ASP A 80 6.39 -13.29 -42.08
CA ASP A 80 5.36 -12.27 -42.18
C ASP A 80 3.98 -12.93 -42.25
N CYS A 81 3.01 -12.41 -41.48
CA CYS A 81 1.63 -12.83 -41.66
C CYS A 81 1.05 -12.21 -42.95
N PRO A 82 -0.01 -12.78 -43.54
CA PRO A 82 -0.61 -12.25 -44.77
C PRO A 82 -1.10 -10.79 -44.67
N CYS A 83 -1.41 -10.31 -43.46
CA CYS A 83 -1.86 -8.94 -43.24
C CYS A 83 -0.73 -7.91 -43.27
N ARG A 84 0.53 -8.32 -43.05
CA ARG A 84 1.69 -7.42 -42.96
C ARG A 84 2.01 -6.75 -44.30
N GLY A 85 1.70 -7.42 -45.41
CA GLY A 85 1.88 -6.91 -46.77
C GLY A 85 0.74 -6.03 -47.30
N LYS A 86 -0.28 -5.73 -46.48
CA LYS A 86 -1.36 -4.81 -46.87
C LYS A 86 -0.82 -3.41 -47.07
N THR A 87 -1.43 -2.68 -48.00
CA THR A 87 -1.18 -1.26 -48.17
C THR A 87 -1.72 -0.46 -46.98
N ALA A 88 -1.21 0.77 -46.80
CA ALA A 88 -1.73 1.68 -45.78
C ALA A 88 -3.23 1.93 -45.95
N ALA A 89 -3.72 2.09 -47.18
CA ALA A 89 -5.14 2.31 -47.48
C ALA A 89 -6.02 1.12 -47.05
N GLU A 90 -5.58 -0.12 -47.29
CA GLU A 90 -6.30 -1.32 -46.86
C GLU A 90 -6.32 -1.42 -45.32
N SER A 91 -5.18 -1.15 -44.67
CA SER A 91 -5.11 -1.12 -43.20
C SER A 91 -5.96 -0.01 -42.60
N LEU A 92 -6.03 1.17 -43.23
CA LEU A 92 -6.90 2.27 -42.81
C LEU A 92 -8.38 1.90 -42.95
N SER A 93 -8.77 1.21 -44.02
CA SER A 93 -10.14 0.71 -44.17
C SER A 93 -10.54 -0.27 -43.05
N ASP A 94 -9.62 -1.16 -42.65
CA ASP A 94 -9.85 -2.04 -41.50
C ASP A 94 -9.88 -1.23 -40.19
N TRP A 95 -8.98 -0.25 -40.02
CA TRP A 95 -8.90 0.64 -38.86
C TRP A 95 -10.19 1.44 -38.64
N GLU A 96 -10.75 2.03 -39.69
CA GLU A 96 -12.05 2.71 -39.66
C GLU A 96 -13.17 1.76 -39.22
N SER A 97 -13.14 0.51 -39.70
CA SER A 97 -14.11 -0.51 -39.33
C SER A 97 -13.99 -0.93 -37.85
N MET A 98 -12.77 -1.01 -37.33
CA MET A 98 -12.52 -1.24 -35.90
C MET A 98 -13.09 -0.10 -35.05
N ASN A 99 -12.80 1.16 -35.39
CA ASN A 99 -13.27 2.33 -34.63
C ASN A 99 -14.80 2.51 -34.71
N ALA A 100 -15.40 2.18 -35.85
CA ALA A 100 -16.85 2.19 -36.03
C ALA A 100 -17.57 1.05 -35.27
N GLY A 101 -16.84 0.12 -34.64
CA GLY A 101 -17.42 -1.03 -33.94
C GLY A 101 -18.06 -2.06 -34.86
N LYS A 102 -17.64 -2.11 -36.14
CA LYS A 102 -18.13 -3.09 -37.12
C LYS A 102 -17.46 -4.46 -36.98
N MET A 103 -16.33 -4.51 -36.28
CA MET A 103 -15.58 -5.73 -35.99
C MET A 103 -15.80 -6.18 -34.56
N SER A 104 -15.84 -7.49 -34.33
CA SER A 104 -16.02 -8.06 -32.99
C SER A 104 -14.73 -8.05 -32.18
N GLU A 105 -14.84 -8.15 -30.86
CA GLU A 105 -13.66 -8.31 -30.00
C GLU A 105 -12.82 -9.53 -30.41
N GLY A 106 -11.51 -9.33 -30.54
CA GLY A 106 -10.57 -10.38 -30.99
C GLY A 106 -10.52 -10.60 -32.50
N GLU A 107 -11.36 -9.94 -33.30
CA GLU A 107 -11.36 -10.09 -34.77
C GLU A 107 -10.16 -9.40 -35.45
N ALA A 108 -9.67 -8.31 -34.86
CA ALA A 108 -8.53 -7.58 -35.36
C ALA A 108 -7.72 -6.90 -34.25
N VAL A 109 -6.44 -6.70 -34.51
CA VAL A 109 -5.51 -5.92 -33.68
C VAL A 109 -4.66 -5.02 -34.57
N VAL A 110 -4.30 -3.84 -34.06
CA VAL A 110 -3.27 -3.01 -34.69
C VAL A 110 -1.91 -3.49 -34.18
N ARG A 111 -0.94 -3.69 -35.08
CA ARG A 111 0.43 -4.11 -34.73
C ARG A 111 1.43 -3.05 -35.13
N VAL A 112 2.45 -2.87 -34.29
CA VAL A 112 3.65 -2.10 -34.64
C VAL A 112 4.49 -2.98 -35.54
N MET A 113 4.83 -2.53 -36.74
CA MET A 113 5.68 -3.27 -37.64
C MET A 113 7.13 -3.19 -37.17
N THR A 114 7.77 -4.33 -37.01
CA THR A 114 9.15 -4.49 -36.56
C THR A 114 9.84 -5.56 -37.40
N ASP A 115 11.09 -5.85 -37.08
CA ASP A 115 11.82 -6.93 -37.74
C ASP A 115 11.40 -8.30 -37.16
N MET A 116 10.79 -9.14 -38.01
CA MET A 116 10.37 -10.50 -37.67
C MET A 116 11.53 -11.43 -37.33
N THR A 117 12.78 -11.05 -37.61
CA THR A 117 13.98 -11.83 -37.30
C THR A 117 14.54 -11.57 -35.90
N LEU A 118 14.05 -10.53 -35.19
CA LEU A 118 14.52 -10.11 -33.86
C LEU A 118 14.69 -11.31 -32.92
N PRO A 119 15.80 -11.43 -32.17
CA PRO A 119 16.03 -12.59 -31.31
C PRO A 119 14.91 -12.83 -30.30
N ASN A 120 14.39 -11.77 -29.67
CA ASN A 120 13.27 -11.85 -28.75
C ASN A 120 11.93 -11.88 -29.51
N PRO A 121 11.15 -12.98 -29.45
CA PRO A 121 9.85 -13.07 -30.11
C PRO A 121 8.83 -12.03 -29.62
N ALA A 122 8.94 -11.54 -28.38
CA ALA A 122 8.02 -10.55 -27.84
C ALA A 122 8.09 -9.19 -28.57
N LEU A 123 9.20 -8.91 -29.25
CA LEU A 123 9.40 -7.67 -30.01
C LEU A 123 8.91 -7.75 -31.45
N ARG A 124 8.59 -8.95 -31.94
CA ARG A 124 8.16 -9.19 -33.32
C ARG A 124 6.69 -8.85 -33.46
N ASP A 125 6.43 -7.80 -34.23
CA ASP A 125 5.12 -7.27 -34.62
C ASP A 125 4.11 -7.28 -33.47
N TRP A 126 4.50 -6.64 -32.37
CA TRP A 126 3.75 -6.65 -31.13
C TRP A 126 2.46 -5.81 -31.27
N PRO A 127 1.37 -6.21 -30.58
CA PRO A 127 0.08 -5.54 -30.71
C PRO A 127 0.10 -4.18 -29.97
N ALA A 128 -0.31 -3.13 -30.68
CA ALA A 128 -0.44 -1.77 -30.16
C ALA A 128 -1.85 -1.48 -29.62
N LEU A 129 -2.90 -1.93 -30.33
CA LEU A 129 -4.28 -1.70 -29.94
C LEU A 129 -5.16 -2.94 -30.17
N ARG A 130 -6.21 -3.07 -29.35
CA ARG A 130 -7.20 -4.16 -29.39
C ARG A 130 -8.63 -3.62 -29.40
N ILE A 131 -9.57 -4.42 -29.90
CA ILE A 131 -11.00 -4.11 -29.83
C ILE A 131 -11.54 -4.50 -28.45
N GLN A 132 -12.23 -3.59 -27.79
CA GLN A 132 -13.05 -3.84 -26.60
C GLN A 132 -14.32 -2.98 -26.66
N HIS A 133 -15.48 -3.60 -26.51
CA HIS A 133 -16.79 -2.96 -26.57
C HIS A 133 -17.39 -2.71 -25.19
N ALA A 134 -16.82 -3.31 -24.14
CA ALA A 134 -17.20 -3.05 -22.76
C ALA A 134 -17.07 -1.54 -22.43
N PRO A 135 -18.04 -0.95 -21.72
CA PRO A 135 -18.01 0.46 -21.36
C PRO A 135 -16.87 0.77 -20.38
N HIS A 136 -16.22 1.91 -20.56
CA HIS A 136 -15.27 2.45 -19.58
C HIS A 136 -16.01 3.30 -18.53
N PRO A 137 -15.61 3.27 -17.25
CA PRO A 137 -16.30 4.04 -16.21
C PRO A 137 -16.37 5.55 -16.45
N LEU A 138 -15.30 6.15 -17.01
CA LEU A 138 -15.23 7.60 -17.25
C LEU A 138 -15.76 8.05 -18.61
N VAL A 139 -15.51 7.26 -19.66
CA VAL A 139 -15.79 7.68 -21.06
C VAL A 139 -16.89 6.83 -21.71
N GLY A 140 -17.53 5.96 -20.93
CA GLY A 140 -18.63 5.10 -21.36
C GLY A 140 -18.26 4.24 -22.56
N SER A 141 -19.18 4.11 -23.51
CA SER A 141 -19.00 3.30 -24.72
C SER A 141 -18.45 4.07 -25.92
N ARG A 142 -17.86 5.26 -25.70
CA ARG A 142 -17.39 6.17 -26.76
C ARG A 142 -16.36 5.52 -27.69
N TYR A 143 -15.47 4.70 -27.14
CA TYR A 143 -14.39 4.06 -27.88
C TYR A 143 -14.62 2.56 -28.01
N LYS A 144 -14.25 2.01 -29.17
CA LYS A 144 -14.33 0.57 -29.49
C LYS A 144 -12.96 -0.10 -29.56
N VAL A 145 -11.91 0.71 -29.65
CA VAL A 145 -10.53 0.29 -29.77
C VAL A 145 -9.74 0.95 -28.64
N TRP A 146 -8.90 0.16 -27.99
CA TRP A 146 -8.15 0.55 -26.80
C TRP A 146 -6.68 0.19 -26.96
N PRO A 147 -5.75 1.09 -26.63
CA PRO A 147 -4.33 0.80 -26.70
C PRO A 147 -3.92 -0.19 -25.61
N LEU A 148 -2.87 -0.93 -25.90
CA LEU A 148 -2.16 -1.76 -24.94
C LEU A 148 -1.08 -0.93 -24.24
N LEU A 149 -0.69 -1.38 -23.04
CA LEU A 149 0.24 -0.68 -22.14
C LEU A 149 1.47 -0.13 -22.87
N ASP A 150 2.17 -0.99 -23.64
CA ASP A 150 3.41 -0.59 -24.30
C ASP A 150 3.22 0.61 -25.25
N PHE A 151 2.13 0.63 -26.03
CA PHE A 151 1.83 1.71 -26.97
C PHE A 151 1.35 2.98 -26.27
N GLN A 152 0.39 2.85 -25.34
CA GLN A 152 -0.15 3.99 -24.60
C GLN A 152 0.93 4.69 -23.77
N SER A 153 1.70 3.92 -23.00
CA SER A 153 2.75 4.49 -22.14
C SER A 153 3.86 5.15 -22.96
N ALA A 154 4.23 4.59 -24.12
CA ALA A 154 5.21 5.21 -25.02
C ALA A 154 4.77 6.60 -25.46
N ILE A 155 3.52 6.73 -25.93
CA ILE A 155 2.96 8.01 -26.38
C ILE A 155 2.87 8.99 -25.21
N GLU A 156 2.38 8.55 -24.05
CA GLU A 156 2.27 9.46 -22.91
C GLU A 156 3.63 9.93 -22.39
N ASP A 157 4.62 9.04 -22.33
CA ASP A 157 5.95 9.45 -21.90
C ASP A 157 6.54 10.51 -22.85
N HIS A 158 6.29 10.40 -24.16
CA HIS A 158 6.71 11.40 -25.15
C HIS A 158 5.94 12.72 -24.97
N GLU A 159 4.61 12.65 -24.93
CA GLU A 159 3.72 13.80 -24.82
C GLU A 159 3.91 14.58 -23.53
N GLN A 160 4.31 13.91 -22.44
CA GLN A 160 4.59 14.53 -21.15
C GLN A 160 6.06 14.95 -20.98
N GLY A 161 6.91 14.73 -21.98
CA GLY A 161 8.33 15.07 -21.92
C GLY A 161 9.07 14.33 -20.81
N VAL A 162 8.71 13.06 -20.57
CA VAL A 162 9.38 12.21 -19.59
C VAL A 162 10.84 12.04 -19.98
N THR A 163 11.76 12.33 -19.07
CA THR A 163 13.20 12.18 -19.31
C THR A 163 13.78 10.92 -18.68
N HIS A 164 13.15 10.42 -17.62
CA HIS A 164 13.57 9.24 -16.87
C HIS A 164 12.39 8.35 -16.54
N ILE A 165 12.54 7.06 -16.77
CA ILE A 165 11.57 6.01 -16.42
C ILE A 165 12.21 5.11 -15.35
N VAL A 166 11.59 5.03 -14.17
CA VAL A 166 12.02 4.11 -13.10
C VAL A 166 10.96 3.03 -12.93
N ARG A 167 11.32 1.77 -13.18
CA ARG A 167 10.35 0.65 -13.16
C ARG A 167 10.95 -0.69 -12.77
N GLY A 168 10.09 -1.71 -12.62
CA GLY A 168 10.53 -3.09 -12.42
C GLY A 168 11.28 -3.68 -13.61
N LYS A 169 12.32 -4.48 -13.35
CA LYS A 169 13.11 -5.19 -14.38
C LYS A 169 12.28 -6.17 -15.22
N ASP A 170 11.11 -6.57 -14.73
CA ASP A 170 10.14 -7.38 -15.48
C ASP A 170 9.55 -6.63 -16.69
N LEU A 171 9.66 -5.30 -16.73
CA LEU A 171 9.23 -4.45 -17.84
C LEU A 171 10.36 -4.09 -18.82
N MET A 172 11.52 -4.76 -18.77
CA MET A 172 12.61 -4.54 -19.74
C MET A 172 12.19 -4.80 -21.19
N ASP A 173 11.27 -5.75 -21.42
CA ASP A 173 10.73 -5.99 -22.76
C ASP A 173 9.80 -4.87 -23.23
N SER A 174 9.08 -4.21 -22.31
CA SER A 174 8.34 -2.99 -22.61
C SER A 174 9.28 -1.89 -23.07
N THR A 175 10.41 -1.68 -22.39
CA THR A 175 11.46 -0.74 -22.84
C THR A 175 11.83 -0.98 -24.30
N ARG A 176 12.19 -2.23 -24.64
CA ARG A 176 12.65 -2.60 -25.98
C ARG A 176 11.57 -2.37 -27.04
N LYS A 177 10.31 -2.70 -26.74
CA LYS A 177 9.19 -2.41 -27.65
C LYS A 177 9.00 -0.92 -27.87
N GLN A 178 9.03 -0.15 -26.79
CA GLN A 178 8.81 1.29 -26.83
C GLN A 178 9.96 2.03 -27.53
N THR A 179 11.21 1.60 -27.34
CA THR A 179 12.36 2.13 -28.09
C THR A 179 12.18 1.94 -29.60
N LEU A 180 11.77 0.75 -30.06
CA LEU A 180 11.48 0.50 -31.48
C LEU A 180 10.35 1.40 -32.01
N LEU A 181 9.33 1.69 -31.19
CA LEU A 181 8.27 2.62 -31.58
C LEU A 181 8.79 4.06 -31.68
N TYR A 182 9.62 4.50 -30.74
CA TYR A 182 10.25 5.82 -30.75
C TYR A 182 11.15 6.01 -31.96
N GLU A 183 11.93 4.99 -32.35
CA GLU A 183 12.75 5.00 -33.56
C GLU A 183 11.91 5.28 -34.81
N HIS A 184 10.74 4.66 -34.94
CA HIS A 184 9.83 4.91 -36.07
C HIS A 184 9.30 6.34 -36.12
N PHE A 185 8.99 6.93 -34.96
CA PHE A 185 8.54 8.31 -34.87
C PHE A 185 9.68 9.35 -34.87
N GLY A 186 10.94 8.90 -34.82
CA GLY A 186 12.11 9.79 -34.73
C GLY A 186 12.24 10.49 -33.38
N TRP A 187 11.77 9.85 -32.30
CA TRP A 187 11.82 10.39 -30.93
C TRP A 187 13.03 9.86 -30.16
N GLU A 188 13.50 10.64 -29.18
CA GLU A 188 14.49 10.20 -28.22
C GLU A 188 13.80 9.49 -27.05
N TYR A 189 14.21 8.24 -26.78
CA TYR A 189 13.61 7.44 -25.71
C TYR A 189 14.18 7.84 -24.34
N PRO A 190 13.35 7.93 -23.27
CA PRO A 190 13.81 8.36 -21.95
C PRO A 190 14.84 7.40 -21.33
N GLU A 191 15.70 7.92 -20.45
CA GLU A 191 16.64 7.09 -19.70
C GLU A 191 15.86 6.13 -18.78
N THR A 192 16.09 4.82 -18.92
CA THR A 192 15.35 3.82 -18.13
C THR A 192 16.23 3.21 -17.05
N LEU A 193 15.77 3.31 -15.80
CA LEU A 193 16.35 2.67 -14.63
C LEU A 193 15.45 1.53 -14.16
N TYR A 194 16.06 0.45 -13.67
CA TYR A 194 15.34 -0.74 -13.24
C TYR A 194 15.60 -1.08 -11.78
N TRP A 195 14.54 -1.50 -11.08
CA TRP A 195 14.65 -2.20 -9.81
C TRP A 195 14.28 -3.69 -9.93
N GLY A 196 14.79 -4.50 -9.01
CA GLY A 196 14.39 -5.89 -8.83
C GLY A 196 13.01 -5.98 -8.19
N ARG A 197 12.45 -7.19 -8.16
CA ARG A 197 11.19 -7.43 -7.46
C ARG A 197 11.42 -7.28 -5.96
N VAL A 198 10.53 -6.51 -5.33
CA VAL A 198 10.49 -6.36 -3.88
C VAL A 198 9.30 -7.13 -3.35
N LYS A 199 9.53 -7.96 -2.33
CA LYS A 199 8.49 -8.65 -1.58
C LYS A 199 8.64 -8.32 -0.11
N ILE A 200 7.51 -8.27 0.60
CA ILE A 200 7.50 -8.24 2.05
C ILE A 200 7.20 -9.65 2.53
N HIS A 201 8.08 -10.20 3.36
CA HIS A 201 8.09 -11.61 3.74
C HIS A 201 6.74 -12.05 4.35
N GLU A 202 6.18 -11.22 5.22
CA GLU A 202 4.97 -11.49 5.98
C GLU A 202 3.70 -11.48 5.12
N TYR A 203 3.70 -10.74 4.00
CA TYR A 203 2.53 -10.61 3.11
C TYR A 203 2.63 -11.47 1.84
N GLY A 204 3.80 -12.01 1.54
CA GLY A 204 4.03 -12.79 0.33
C GLY A 204 3.86 -11.96 -0.95
N GLY A 205 2.88 -12.30 -1.79
CA GLY A 205 2.66 -11.67 -3.09
C GLY A 205 1.53 -10.63 -3.07
N PHE A 206 1.78 -9.44 -3.62
CA PHE A 206 0.79 -8.37 -3.72
C PHE A 206 -0.11 -8.53 -4.96
N SER A 207 -1.20 -9.29 -4.84
CA SER A 207 -2.20 -9.40 -5.91
C SER A 207 -3.46 -8.60 -5.56
N THR A 208 -3.63 -7.43 -6.16
CA THR A 208 -4.81 -6.57 -5.93
C THR A 208 -6.11 -7.25 -6.35
N SER A 209 -6.09 -8.07 -7.40
CA SER A 209 -7.26 -8.87 -7.81
C SER A 209 -7.62 -9.95 -6.80
N GLN A 210 -6.62 -10.56 -6.16
CA GLN A 210 -6.84 -11.54 -5.09
C GLN A 210 -7.41 -10.86 -3.84
N MET A 211 -6.82 -9.74 -3.42
CA MET A 211 -7.33 -8.95 -2.28
C MET A 211 -8.78 -8.53 -2.50
N ARG A 212 -9.11 -8.06 -3.71
CA ARG A 212 -10.49 -7.75 -4.08
C ARG A 212 -11.42 -8.96 -3.96
N ALA A 213 -11.01 -10.13 -4.44
CA ALA A 213 -11.81 -11.34 -4.31
C ALA A 213 -12.02 -11.73 -2.83
N SER A 214 -10.99 -11.59 -1.98
CA SER A 214 -11.08 -11.82 -0.54
C SER A 214 -12.06 -10.87 0.16
N MET A 215 -12.07 -9.58 -0.23
CA MET A 215 -13.07 -8.62 0.25
C MET A 215 -14.48 -8.99 -0.21
N GLU A 216 -14.65 -9.38 -1.47
CA GLU A 216 -15.95 -9.81 -2.02
C GLU A 216 -16.49 -11.08 -1.33
N SER A 217 -15.60 -11.95 -0.82
CA SER A 217 -15.98 -13.11 0.00
C SER A 217 -16.18 -12.80 1.48
N GLY A 218 -15.95 -11.56 1.92
CA GLY A 218 -16.07 -11.14 3.33
C GLY A 218 -14.92 -11.59 4.23
N GLU A 219 -13.77 -11.97 3.66
CA GLU A 219 -12.56 -12.31 4.43
C GLU A 219 -11.91 -11.05 5.04
N TYR A 220 -11.95 -9.94 4.29
CA TYR A 220 -11.48 -8.62 4.72
C TYR A 220 -12.61 -7.59 4.64
N ASP A 221 -12.62 -6.64 5.57
CA ASP A 221 -13.69 -5.63 5.67
C ASP A 221 -13.62 -4.57 4.55
N GLY A 222 -12.42 -4.34 4.01
CA GLY A 222 -12.17 -3.31 3.02
C GLY A 222 -10.68 -3.12 2.72
N TRP A 223 -10.36 -2.17 1.83
CA TRP A 223 -8.98 -1.86 1.45
C TRP A 223 -8.14 -1.30 2.61
N ASP A 224 -8.77 -0.86 3.69
CA ASP A 224 -8.17 -0.37 4.92
C ASP A 224 -8.20 -1.40 6.05
N ASP A 225 -8.51 -2.67 5.75
CA ASP A 225 -8.38 -3.76 6.72
C ASP A 225 -6.90 -3.85 7.18
N PRO A 226 -6.61 -3.79 8.50
CA PRO A 226 -5.23 -3.77 9.03
C PRO A 226 -4.37 -4.96 8.62
N ARG A 227 -4.97 -6.07 8.18
CA ARG A 227 -4.27 -7.27 7.70
C ARG A 227 -3.70 -7.09 6.29
N LEU A 228 -4.21 -6.13 5.52
CA LEU A 228 -3.77 -5.90 4.15
C LEU A 228 -2.50 -5.05 4.11
N PRO A 229 -1.62 -5.28 3.11
CA PRO A 229 -0.41 -4.47 2.90
C PRO A 229 -0.65 -3.21 2.06
N THR A 230 -1.86 -2.66 2.10
CA THR A 230 -2.24 -1.48 1.31
C THR A 230 -1.76 -0.21 2.02
N LEU A 231 -1.55 0.87 1.25
CA LEU A 231 -1.22 2.16 1.86
C LEU A 231 -2.35 2.63 2.79
N LYS A 232 -3.61 2.42 2.40
CA LYS A 232 -4.77 2.69 3.25
C LYS A 232 -4.73 1.96 4.60
N ALA A 233 -4.42 0.66 4.61
CA ALA A 233 -4.31 -0.12 5.84
C ALA A 233 -3.11 0.31 6.70
N LEU A 234 -1.95 0.57 6.10
CA LEU A 234 -0.77 1.08 6.81
C LEU A 234 -1.05 2.45 7.43
N ARG A 235 -1.68 3.37 6.68
CA ARG A 235 -2.14 4.67 7.19
C ARG A 235 -3.16 4.49 8.32
N ARG A 236 -4.08 3.53 8.21
CA ARG A 236 -5.05 3.17 9.25
C ARG A 236 -4.39 2.57 10.51
N ARG A 237 -3.28 1.84 10.38
CA ARG A 237 -2.51 1.36 11.54
C ARG A 237 -1.77 2.48 12.25
N GLY A 238 -1.50 3.60 11.57
CA GLY A 238 -0.73 4.73 12.12
C GLY A 238 0.71 4.84 11.59
N PHE A 239 1.03 4.23 10.44
CA PHE A 239 2.32 4.45 9.81
C PHE A 239 2.51 5.92 9.42
N CYS A 240 3.72 6.42 9.60
CA CYS A 240 4.16 7.71 9.10
C CYS A 240 4.59 7.57 7.64
N SER A 241 4.11 8.46 6.76
CA SER A 241 4.50 8.42 5.35
C SER A 241 6.00 8.69 5.13
N GLN A 242 6.62 9.50 6.00
CA GLN A 242 8.06 9.74 5.97
C GLN A 242 8.85 8.45 6.23
N ALA A 243 8.40 7.59 7.14
CA ALA A 243 9.05 6.30 7.41
C ALA A 243 9.09 5.41 6.18
N LEU A 244 7.97 5.35 5.45
CA LEU A 244 7.88 4.59 4.20
C LEU A 244 8.82 5.17 3.14
N ARG A 245 8.88 6.50 3.01
CA ARG A 245 9.83 7.16 2.08
C ARG A 245 11.27 6.87 2.45
N ASP A 246 11.65 7.04 3.71
CA ASP A 246 13.02 6.84 4.18
C ASP A 246 13.50 5.42 3.96
N PHE A 247 12.61 4.45 4.21
CA PHE A 247 12.87 3.06 3.89
C PHE A 247 13.17 2.83 2.40
N TRP A 248 12.35 3.38 1.49
CA TRP A 248 12.57 3.22 0.05
C TRP A 248 13.83 3.95 -0.45
N ILE A 249 14.18 5.08 0.17
CA ILE A 249 15.40 5.83 -0.13
C ILE A 249 16.64 5.05 0.33
N ASP A 250 16.62 4.50 1.55
CA ASP A 250 17.72 3.71 2.11
C ASP A 250 17.96 2.43 1.31
N LEU A 251 16.88 1.75 0.91
CA LEU A 251 16.97 0.56 0.07
C LEU A 251 17.66 0.85 -1.28
N GLY A 252 17.37 2.03 -1.86
CA GLY A 252 17.94 2.50 -3.11
C GLY A 252 17.53 1.68 -4.34
N LEU A 253 18.09 2.04 -5.49
CA LEU A 253 17.83 1.36 -6.75
C LEU A 253 18.81 0.20 -6.96
N THR A 254 18.27 -1.02 -6.94
CA THR A 254 19.01 -2.26 -7.22
C THR A 254 18.18 -3.19 -8.10
N GLN A 255 18.79 -3.88 -9.06
CA GLN A 255 18.12 -4.87 -9.91
C GLN A 255 18.00 -6.26 -9.25
N LYS A 256 18.62 -6.44 -8.07
CA LYS A 256 18.51 -7.70 -7.32
C LYS A 256 17.11 -7.83 -6.76
N ASP A 257 16.53 -9.03 -6.86
CA ASP A 257 15.28 -9.33 -6.17
C ASP A 257 15.58 -9.41 -4.67
N ILE A 258 14.69 -8.82 -3.89
CA ILE A 258 14.84 -8.70 -2.44
C ILE A 258 13.55 -9.11 -1.74
N SER A 259 13.72 -9.67 -0.55
CA SER A 259 12.65 -9.97 0.38
C SER A 259 12.96 -9.24 1.67
N ILE A 260 12.04 -8.39 2.11
CA ILE A 260 12.23 -7.51 3.26
C ILE A 260 11.25 -7.93 4.34
N SER A 261 11.66 -7.88 5.61
CA SER A 261 10.74 -8.11 6.73
C SER A 261 10.03 -6.81 7.10
N MET A 262 8.76 -6.92 7.48
CA MET A 262 8.01 -5.80 8.07
C MET A 262 8.72 -5.16 9.26
N GLN A 263 9.49 -5.93 10.04
CA GLN A 263 10.27 -5.41 11.17
C GLN A 263 11.24 -4.30 10.75
N THR A 264 11.82 -4.39 9.54
CA THR A 264 12.69 -3.32 9.03
C THR A 264 11.89 -2.04 8.81
N ILE A 265 10.74 -2.12 8.15
CA ILE A 265 9.88 -0.97 7.87
C ILE A 265 9.33 -0.38 9.18
N GLU A 266 8.95 -1.25 10.12
CA GLU A 266 8.48 -0.87 11.45
C GLU A 266 9.56 -0.15 12.24
N ALA A 267 10.83 -0.55 12.15
CA ALA A 267 11.93 0.14 12.80
C ALA A 267 12.14 1.58 12.27
N PHE A 268 12.02 1.79 10.95
CA PHE A 268 11.97 3.15 10.37
C PHE A 268 10.79 3.95 10.90
N ASN A 269 9.64 3.30 11.09
CA ASN A 269 8.45 3.96 11.62
C ASN A 269 8.64 4.35 13.09
N SER A 270 9.07 3.42 13.94
CA SER A 270 9.35 3.64 15.36
C SER A 270 10.31 4.81 15.58
N SER A 271 11.41 4.86 14.84
CA SER A 271 12.43 5.91 15.04
C SER A 271 11.90 7.32 14.75
N LEU A 272 10.90 7.44 13.88
CA LEU A 272 10.26 8.73 13.56
C LEU A 272 9.13 9.08 14.52
N ILE A 273 8.29 8.12 14.91
CA ILE A 273 7.09 8.40 15.70
C ILE A 273 7.35 8.39 17.22
N ASP A 274 8.43 7.77 17.70
CA ASP A 274 8.67 7.58 19.14
C ASP A 274 8.61 8.89 19.92
N SER A 275 9.33 9.90 19.42
CA SER A 275 9.43 11.24 20.02
C SER A 275 8.10 12.02 20.04
N SER A 276 7.14 11.64 19.19
CA SER A 276 5.82 12.27 19.09
C SER A 276 4.69 11.39 19.65
N SER A 277 5.00 10.19 20.15
CA SER A 277 3.99 9.27 20.70
C SER A 277 4.00 9.31 22.24
N GLU A 278 2.89 9.72 22.85
CA GLU A 278 2.77 9.66 24.31
C GLU A 278 2.80 8.20 24.80
N ARG A 279 3.44 7.98 25.95
CA ARG A 279 3.39 6.70 26.64
C ARG A 279 2.04 6.54 27.30
N ARG A 280 1.38 5.40 27.07
CA ARG A 280 0.14 5.06 27.74
C ARG A 280 0.18 3.70 28.41
N SER A 281 -0.44 3.57 29.58
CA SER A 281 -0.56 2.27 30.24
C SER A 281 -1.77 1.52 29.71
N PHE A 282 -1.52 0.39 29.05
CA PHE A 282 -2.54 -0.57 28.63
C PHE A 282 -2.20 -1.94 29.21
N VAL A 283 -3.09 -2.45 30.05
CA VAL A 283 -2.95 -3.74 30.72
C VAL A 283 -3.80 -4.77 29.99
N ALA A 284 -3.17 -5.59 29.13
CA ALA A 284 -3.84 -6.69 28.45
C ALA A 284 -4.11 -7.85 29.41
N SER A 285 -5.27 -8.51 29.27
CA SER A 285 -5.72 -9.60 30.15
C SER A 285 -5.52 -9.24 31.64
N PRO A 286 -6.26 -8.24 32.14
CA PRO A 286 -5.99 -7.61 33.42
C PRO A 286 -6.34 -8.53 34.59
N VAL A 287 -5.48 -8.51 35.60
CA VAL A 287 -5.78 -9.03 36.93
C VAL A 287 -5.84 -7.85 37.88
N THR A 288 -6.98 -7.69 38.54
CA THR A 288 -7.16 -6.65 39.56
C THR A 288 -6.59 -7.12 40.89
N LEU A 289 -5.73 -6.30 41.47
CA LEU A 289 -5.15 -6.51 42.79
C LEU A 289 -5.54 -5.36 43.71
N ARG A 290 -5.76 -5.67 45.00
CA ARG A 290 -6.00 -4.66 46.04
C ARG A 290 -4.69 -3.96 46.38
N LEU A 291 -4.70 -2.65 46.29
CA LEU A 291 -3.63 -1.79 46.77
C LEU A 291 -3.90 -1.47 48.24
N GLY A 292 -2.89 -1.60 49.10
CA GLY A 292 -2.99 -1.38 50.54
C GLY A 292 -3.27 0.08 50.94
N GLU A 293 -2.39 0.68 51.74
CA GLU A 293 -2.67 1.95 52.46
C GLU A 293 -2.53 3.23 51.62
N GLU A 294 -2.08 3.15 50.35
CA GLU A 294 -1.71 4.31 49.50
C GLU A 294 -2.89 4.97 48.77
N VAL A 295 -4.12 4.78 49.25
CA VAL A 295 -5.33 5.35 48.61
C VAL A 295 -5.29 6.89 48.64
N GLY A 296 -5.51 7.51 47.49
CA GLY A 296 -5.49 8.97 47.31
C GLY A 296 -4.12 9.56 47.02
N ALA A 297 -3.04 8.77 47.05
CA ALA A 297 -1.72 9.23 46.64
C ALA A 297 -1.70 9.56 45.13
N LYS A 298 -0.84 10.51 44.76
CA LYS A 298 -0.65 10.95 43.37
C LYS A 298 0.62 10.33 42.80
N VAL A 299 0.50 9.70 41.63
CA VAL A 299 1.62 9.21 40.84
C VAL A 299 1.75 10.06 39.58
N LEU A 300 2.95 10.60 39.35
CA LEU A 300 3.26 11.39 38.16
C LEU A 300 4.15 10.57 37.24
N ALA A 301 3.59 10.03 36.17
CA ALA A 301 4.35 9.34 35.14
C ALA A 301 4.62 10.31 33.98
N PRO A 302 5.86 10.44 33.47
CA PRO A 302 6.12 11.31 32.33
C PRO A 302 5.32 10.89 31.10
N LYS A 303 4.86 11.86 30.28
CA LYS A 303 4.21 11.59 29.00
C LYS A 303 5.16 10.94 27.99
N HIS A 304 6.45 11.28 28.05
CA HIS A 304 7.52 10.66 27.28
C HIS A 304 8.78 10.49 28.15
N PRO A 305 9.49 9.34 28.12
CA PRO A 305 10.63 9.08 29.01
C PRO A 305 11.75 10.13 28.91
N ASP A 306 12.09 10.55 27.69
CA ASP A 306 13.14 11.55 27.46
C ASP A 306 12.62 13.01 27.41
N GLY A 307 11.35 13.24 27.73
CA GLY A 307 10.74 14.57 27.74
C GLY A 307 10.47 15.19 26.36
N ALA A 308 10.52 14.40 25.28
CA ALA A 308 10.16 14.86 23.93
C ALA A 308 8.73 15.40 23.87
N ILE A 309 7.83 14.82 24.67
CA ILE A 309 6.50 15.36 24.95
C ILE A 309 6.50 15.88 26.40
N PRO A 310 6.31 17.20 26.60
CA PRO A 310 6.38 17.79 27.93
C PRO A 310 5.17 17.39 28.79
N GLY A 311 5.38 17.30 30.10
CA GLY A 311 4.34 17.05 31.09
C GLY A 311 4.27 15.61 31.58
N SER A 312 3.29 15.37 32.45
CA SER A 312 3.09 14.10 33.13
C SER A 312 1.64 13.69 33.09
N ARG A 313 1.43 12.38 33.04
CA ARG A 313 0.20 11.68 33.32
C ARG A 313 0.04 11.61 34.84
N GLU A 314 -0.99 12.24 35.37
CA GLU A 314 -1.28 12.22 36.81
C GLU A 314 -2.31 11.14 37.11
N TRP A 315 -1.91 10.19 37.96
CA TRP A 315 -2.77 9.15 38.49
C TRP A 315 -3.09 9.40 39.95
N VAL A 316 -4.37 9.27 40.31
CA VAL A 316 -4.85 9.27 41.69
C VAL A 316 -5.17 7.83 42.07
N LEU A 317 -4.50 7.31 43.10
CA LEU A 317 -4.63 5.91 43.47
C LEU A 317 -5.95 5.62 44.17
N SER A 318 -6.58 4.53 43.74
CA SER A 318 -7.71 3.88 44.42
C SER A 318 -7.22 2.68 45.24
N ASP A 319 -8.17 1.94 45.82
CA ASP A 319 -7.94 0.70 46.56
C ASP A 319 -7.52 -0.49 45.69
N SER A 320 -7.44 -0.30 44.37
CA SER A 320 -7.16 -1.37 43.42
C SER A 320 -6.42 -0.87 42.19
N ILE A 321 -5.56 -1.75 41.67
CA ILE A 321 -4.79 -1.58 40.45
C ILE A 321 -4.98 -2.81 39.55
N ALA A 322 -4.71 -2.65 38.26
CA ALA A 322 -4.63 -3.76 37.33
C ALA A 322 -3.20 -3.96 36.83
N ILE A 323 -2.79 -5.22 36.74
CA ILE A 323 -1.55 -5.67 36.10
C ILE A 323 -1.86 -6.74 35.06
N GLN A 324 -0.91 -7.03 34.16
CA GLN A 324 -1.11 -8.10 33.19
C GLN A 324 -1.10 -9.46 33.89
N THR A 325 -1.95 -10.38 33.44
CA THR A 325 -1.92 -11.77 33.93
C THR A 325 -0.52 -12.41 33.79
N SER A 326 0.22 -12.09 32.74
CA SER A 326 1.58 -12.61 32.54
C SER A 326 2.62 -12.10 33.54
N ASP A 327 2.34 -10.97 34.20
CA ASP A 327 3.19 -10.39 35.24
C ASP A 327 2.77 -10.86 36.65
N LEU A 328 1.63 -11.56 36.78
CA LEU A 328 1.15 -12.08 38.06
C LEU A 328 2.04 -13.23 38.54
N SER A 329 2.98 -12.91 39.40
CA SER A 329 3.79 -13.89 40.12
C SER A 329 3.96 -13.46 41.58
N PRO A 330 3.83 -14.37 42.57
CA PRO A 330 4.14 -14.04 43.95
C PRO A 330 5.58 -13.57 44.08
N GLY A 331 5.79 -12.45 44.75
CA GLY A 331 7.13 -11.90 44.99
C GLY A 331 7.25 -10.41 44.70
N LYS A 332 8.50 -9.98 44.54
CA LYS A 332 8.88 -8.56 44.52
C LYS A 332 9.01 -8.04 43.10
N VAL A 333 8.27 -6.99 42.78
CA VAL A 333 8.32 -6.27 41.49
C VAL A 333 8.32 -4.77 41.72
N ARG A 334 8.62 -3.99 40.68
CA ARG A 334 8.47 -2.54 40.71
C ARG A 334 7.32 -2.14 39.80
N LEU A 335 6.32 -1.48 40.38
CA LEU A 335 5.29 -0.76 39.64
C LEU A 335 5.95 0.46 38.99
N LYS A 336 6.00 0.48 37.65
CA LYS A 336 6.69 1.52 36.89
C LYS A 336 6.20 2.92 37.30
N GLU A 337 7.13 3.87 37.41
CA GLU A 337 6.93 5.26 37.89
C GLU A 337 6.34 5.43 39.31
N PHE A 338 6.20 4.35 40.09
CA PHE A 338 5.62 4.43 41.44
C PHE A 338 6.51 3.81 42.51
N ALA A 339 6.41 2.49 42.73
CA ALA A 339 6.96 1.88 43.93
C ALA A 339 7.44 0.45 43.72
N ASP A 340 8.39 0.06 44.55
CA ASP A 340 8.76 -1.32 44.80
C ASP A 340 7.69 -1.96 45.68
N VAL A 341 7.13 -3.08 45.22
CA VAL A 341 6.00 -3.76 45.86
C VAL A 341 6.26 -5.26 46.00
N GLU A 342 5.52 -5.88 46.93
CA GLU A 342 5.40 -7.32 47.06
C GLU A 342 3.96 -7.75 46.73
N ILE A 343 3.82 -8.67 45.77
CA ILE A 343 2.55 -9.27 45.38
C ILE A 343 2.36 -10.57 46.16
N SER A 344 1.26 -10.66 46.90
CA SER A 344 0.87 -11.84 47.65
C SER A 344 -0.61 -12.14 47.44
N GLY A 345 -0.92 -13.10 46.58
CA GLY A 345 -2.30 -13.41 46.21
C GLY A 345 -2.94 -12.28 45.41
N ASP A 346 -4.05 -11.75 45.91
CA ASP A 346 -4.78 -10.60 45.34
C ASP A 346 -4.39 -9.25 45.97
N GLU A 347 -3.35 -9.22 46.81
CA GLU A 347 -2.91 -8.01 47.52
C GLU A 347 -1.51 -7.54 47.06
N VAL A 348 -1.34 -6.22 47.01
CA VAL A 348 -0.09 -5.54 46.71
C VAL A 348 0.30 -4.66 47.89
N THR A 349 1.44 -4.95 48.49
CA THR A 349 2.01 -4.17 49.59
C THR A 349 3.18 -3.33 49.09
N VAL A 350 3.15 -2.03 49.37
CA VAL A 350 4.24 -1.10 49.02
C VAL A 350 5.39 -1.26 50.02
N GLU A 351 6.59 -1.55 49.52
CA GLU A 351 7.79 -1.65 50.35
C GLU A 351 8.59 -0.35 50.36
N SER A 352 8.70 0.31 49.20
CA SER A 352 9.51 1.52 49.03
C SER A 352 9.06 2.30 47.80
N LEU A 353 8.94 3.62 47.91
CA LEU A 353 8.70 4.49 46.74
C LEU A 353 9.97 4.59 45.87
N GLU A 354 11.14 4.58 46.51
CA GLU A 354 12.42 4.57 45.81
C GLU A 354 12.78 3.16 45.33
N ARG A 355 13.50 3.09 44.21
CA ARG A 355 13.98 1.83 43.67
C ARG A 355 15.10 1.27 44.56
N SER A 356 14.84 0.14 45.18
CA SER A 356 15.73 -0.51 46.15
C SER A 356 16.69 -1.52 45.52
N ASP A 357 16.33 -2.11 44.38
CA ASP A 357 17.12 -3.16 43.74
C ASP A 357 16.86 -3.29 42.20
N GLN A 358 17.27 -4.42 41.63
CA GLN A 358 17.12 -4.76 40.20
C GLN A 358 15.91 -5.68 39.92
N ARG A 359 14.87 -5.65 40.77
CA ARG A 359 13.63 -6.40 40.52
C ARG A 359 12.98 -6.00 39.18
N ALA A 360 12.18 -6.91 38.64
CA ALA A 360 11.47 -6.70 37.39
C ALA A 360 10.52 -5.50 37.49
N ILE A 361 10.50 -4.66 36.46
CA ILE A 361 9.59 -3.53 36.35
C ILE A 361 8.38 -3.97 35.51
N ILE A 362 7.19 -3.74 36.05
CA ILE A 362 5.92 -4.04 35.37
C ILE A 362 5.11 -2.76 35.15
N HIS A 363 4.36 -2.70 34.06
CA HIS A 363 3.38 -1.64 33.85
C HIS A 363 2.06 -2.03 34.51
N TRP A 364 1.25 -1.03 34.82
CA TRP A 364 0.04 -1.18 35.62
C TRP A 364 -0.84 0.06 35.44
N VAL A 365 -2.09 -0.02 35.87
CA VAL A 365 -3.01 1.14 35.86
C VAL A 365 -3.90 1.12 37.11
N PRO A 366 -4.20 2.27 37.74
CA PRO A 366 -5.25 2.33 38.76
C PRO A 366 -6.61 2.05 38.11
N THR A 367 -7.38 1.13 38.68
CA THR A 367 -8.67 0.70 38.10
C THR A 367 -9.68 1.85 38.01
N SER A 368 -9.62 2.79 38.96
CA SER A 368 -10.47 3.99 38.99
C SER A 368 -10.17 5.00 37.88
N MET A 369 -9.01 4.90 37.22
CA MET A 369 -8.58 5.77 36.14
C MET A 369 -8.39 5.01 34.83
N ALA A 370 -8.97 3.82 34.74
CA ALA A 370 -8.92 2.98 33.56
C ALA A 370 -10.31 2.77 32.97
N ARG A 371 -10.34 2.55 31.66
CA ARG A 371 -11.51 2.07 30.92
C ARG A 371 -11.20 0.75 30.28
N GLU A 372 -12.25 0.01 29.95
CA GLU A 372 -12.13 -1.15 29.06
C GLU A 372 -11.57 -0.69 27.71
N ALA A 373 -10.70 -1.51 27.13
CA ALA A 373 -10.11 -1.27 25.84
C ALA A 373 -9.84 -2.58 25.10
N VAL A 374 -9.87 -2.50 23.79
CA VAL A 374 -9.53 -3.60 22.89
C VAL A 374 -8.45 -3.15 21.92
N VAL A 375 -7.41 -3.96 21.75
CA VAL A 375 -6.37 -3.76 20.73
C VAL A 375 -6.57 -4.81 19.64
N LEU A 376 -6.89 -4.33 18.43
CA LEU A 376 -7.03 -5.16 17.23
C LEU A 376 -5.63 -5.38 16.62
N ARG A 377 -5.21 -6.64 16.52
CA ARG A 377 -3.88 -7.02 16.02
C ARG A 377 -4.00 -8.06 14.91
N SER A 378 -3.26 -7.85 13.81
CA SER A 378 -3.11 -8.87 12.78
C SER A 378 -2.14 -9.97 13.24
N ASP A 379 -2.57 -11.22 13.18
CA ASP A 379 -1.72 -12.40 13.36
C ASP A 379 -1.90 -13.32 12.14
N GLY A 380 -0.99 -13.21 11.17
CA GLY A 380 -1.19 -13.78 9.86
C GLY A 380 -2.45 -13.21 9.20
N ASP A 381 -3.39 -14.11 8.83
CA ASP A 381 -4.66 -13.75 8.19
C ASP A 381 -5.78 -13.44 9.20
N ASP A 382 -5.54 -13.67 10.49
CA ASP A 382 -6.51 -13.47 11.55
C ASP A 382 -6.39 -12.06 12.17
N LEU A 383 -7.53 -11.47 12.51
CA LEU A 383 -7.59 -10.26 13.33
C LEU A 383 -7.93 -10.66 14.76
N VAL A 384 -6.92 -10.65 15.63
CA VAL A 384 -7.04 -11.01 17.03
C VAL A 384 -7.37 -9.78 17.86
N THR A 385 -8.32 -9.93 18.77
CA THR A 385 -8.71 -8.88 19.72
C THR A 385 -8.05 -9.14 21.06
N HIS A 386 -7.29 -8.18 21.57
CA HIS A 386 -6.71 -8.22 22.90
C HIS A 386 -7.48 -7.28 23.83
N GLU A 387 -8.28 -7.86 24.73
CA GLU A 387 -9.02 -7.11 25.74
C GLU A 387 -8.12 -6.69 26.90
N GLY A 388 -8.36 -5.50 27.45
CA GLY A 388 -7.57 -4.94 28.52
C GLY A 388 -8.16 -3.70 29.16
N LEU A 389 -7.35 -3.09 30.02
CA LEU A 389 -7.64 -1.79 30.65
C LEU A 389 -6.64 -0.76 30.14
N LEU A 390 -7.15 0.32 29.55
CA LEU A 390 -6.37 1.49 29.13
C LEU A 390 -6.63 2.62 30.12
N GLU A 391 -5.60 3.38 30.48
CA GLU A 391 -5.82 4.62 31.24
C GLU A 391 -6.72 5.61 30.49
N ASP A 392 -7.69 6.23 31.17
CA ASP A 392 -8.80 6.97 30.54
C ASP A 392 -8.77 8.46 30.86
N PHE A 393 -7.79 9.18 30.31
CA PHE A 393 -7.76 10.64 30.35
C PHE A 393 -6.92 11.20 29.20
N GLU A 394 -7.35 12.34 28.66
CA GLU A 394 -6.66 13.03 27.56
C GLU A 394 -6.39 12.12 26.35
N LEU A 395 -7.32 11.22 26.04
CA LEU A 395 -7.25 10.35 24.87
C LEU A 395 -7.85 11.07 23.65
N GLU A 396 -7.16 11.00 22.51
CA GLU A 396 -7.57 11.63 21.25
C GLU A 396 -7.63 10.60 20.13
N VAL A 397 -8.80 10.49 19.49
CA VAL A 397 -9.02 9.56 18.39
C VAL A 397 -8.15 9.97 17.20
N GLY A 398 -7.41 9.00 16.64
CA GLY A 398 -6.47 9.20 15.54
C GLY A 398 -5.01 9.26 16.01
N GLU A 399 -4.75 9.52 17.29
CA GLU A 399 -3.39 9.57 17.83
C GLU A 399 -2.77 8.18 17.97
N VAL A 400 -1.44 8.14 17.79
CA VAL A 400 -0.63 6.94 18.01
C VAL A 400 0.02 7.04 19.40
N TYR A 401 -0.25 6.05 20.23
CA TYR A 401 0.33 5.93 21.56
C TYR A 401 1.35 4.80 21.60
N GLN A 402 2.40 4.96 22.41
CA GLN A 402 3.22 3.81 22.80
C GLN A 402 2.67 3.22 24.09
N LEU A 403 2.02 2.07 23.97
CA LEU A 403 1.54 1.25 25.06
C LEU A 403 2.74 0.63 25.79
N GLU A 404 2.92 0.97 27.06
CA GLU A 404 4.14 0.65 27.81
C GLU A 404 4.43 -0.86 27.88
N ARG A 405 5.61 -1.29 27.45
CA ARG A 405 6.01 -2.73 27.34
C ARG A 405 5.10 -3.58 26.44
N VAL A 406 4.21 -2.95 25.66
CA VAL A 406 3.36 -3.64 24.69
C VAL A 406 3.80 -3.28 23.28
N GLY A 407 3.75 -2.00 22.89
CA GLY A 407 4.12 -1.52 21.54
C GLY A 407 3.34 -0.27 21.15
N PHE A 408 3.36 0.11 19.89
CA PHE A 408 2.60 1.23 19.35
C PHE A 408 1.20 0.80 18.89
N ALA A 409 0.20 1.63 19.17
CA ALA A 409 -1.16 1.43 18.67
C ALA A 409 -1.83 2.78 18.43
N ARG A 410 -2.65 2.84 17.37
CA ARG A 410 -3.46 4.02 17.07
C ARG A 410 -4.82 3.90 17.72
N LEU A 411 -5.29 4.94 18.40
CA LEU A 411 -6.64 4.99 18.95
C LEU A 411 -7.65 5.21 17.82
N GLU A 412 -8.46 4.19 17.51
CA GLU A 412 -9.42 4.21 16.40
C GLU A 412 -10.76 4.82 16.81
N SER A 413 -11.23 4.52 18.02
CA SER A 413 -12.48 5.08 18.52
C SER A 413 -12.55 5.07 20.03
N LEU A 414 -13.30 6.02 20.57
CA LEU A 414 -13.67 6.12 21.98
C LEU A 414 -15.20 6.12 22.06
N SER A 415 -15.77 5.00 22.49
CA SER A 415 -17.22 4.91 22.69
C SER A 415 -17.63 5.57 24.01
N GLU A 416 -18.79 6.23 24.04
CA GLU A 416 -19.30 6.85 25.25
C GLU A 416 -19.79 5.75 26.21
N GLY A 417 -19.07 5.54 27.33
CA GLY A 417 -19.38 4.50 28.31
C GLY A 417 -19.08 3.05 27.87
N GLY A 418 -18.42 2.83 26.73
CA GLY A 418 -17.98 1.52 26.26
C GLY A 418 -16.45 1.40 26.15
N PRO A 419 -15.92 0.35 25.51
CA PRO A 419 -14.48 0.18 25.38
C PRO A 419 -13.85 1.19 24.39
N ALA A 420 -12.58 1.53 24.63
CA ALA A 420 -11.72 2.16 23.63
C ALA A 420 -11.25 1.10 22.61
N THR A 421 -11.22 1.44 21.33
CA THR A 421 -10.70 0.53 20.30
C THR A 421 -9.40 1.08 19.75
N LEU A 422 -8.33 0.30 19.80
CA LEU A 422 -7.03 0.62 19.23
C LEU A 422 -6.69 -0.35 18.12
N ILE A 423 -5.96 0.13 17.11
CA ILE A 423 -5.38 -0.70 16.06
C ILE A 423 -3.89 -0.83 16.32
N TRP A 424 -3.42 -2.05 16.42
CA TRP A 424 -2.00 -2.37 16.58
C TRP A 424 -1.18 -1.85 15.40
N LEU A 425 -0.11 -1.13 15.71
CA LEU A 425 0.85 -0.65 14.73
C LEU A 425 2.02 -1.61 14.63
N HIS A 426 2.88 -1.67 15.65
CA HIS A 426 4.06 -2.55 15.76
C HIS A 426 4.60 -2.50 17.21
N GLY A 427 5.57 -3.32 17.58
CA GLY A 427 6.10 -3.35 18.96
C GLY A 427 7.36 -4.17 19.15
#